data_AF-A0A410P412-F1
#
_entry.id   AF-A0A410P412-F1
#
_cell.length_a   1.000
_cell.length_b   1.000
_cell.length_c   1.000
_cell.angle_alpha   90.00
_cell.angle_beta   90.00
_cell.angle_gamma   90.00
#
_symmetry.space_group_name_H-M   'P 1'
#
loop_
_entity.id
_entity.type
_entity.pdbx_description
1 polymer ?
#
loop_
_entity_poly.entity_id
_entity_poly.type
_entity_poly.pdbx_seq_one_letter_code
_entity_poly.pdbx_strand_id
1 'polypeptide(L)' 'MAMQTDKAMILKRLQGRRNVLREKLKKHFSSAVSERDYKEFEKIVDELDELRMKIRFLKMENVDDKG' A
#
# COMPACT_ATOMS: atom_id res chain seq x y z
N MET A 1 11.61 -1.25 23.75
CA MET A 1 10.82 -2.34 23.12
C MET A 1 9.49 -1.86 22.52
N ALA A 2 8.75 -0.91 23.11
CA ALA A 2 7.45 -0.46 22.57
C ALA A 2 7.50 0.10 21.12
N MET A 3 8.49 0.93 20.78
CA MET A 3 8.63 1.58 19.47
C MET A 3 8.74 0.61 18.27
N GLN A 4 9.43 -0.53 18.43
CA GLN A 4 9.55 -1.53 17.36
C GLN A 4 8.22 -2.27 17.11
N THR A 5 7.43 -2.48 18.17
CA THR A 5 6.11 -3.12 18.09
C THR A 5 5.11 -2.23 17.35
N ASP A 6 5.15 -0.91 17.59
CA ASP A 6 4.31 0.07 16.88
C ASP A 6 4.62 0.12 15.39
N LYS A 7 5.92 0.13 15.03
CA LYS A 7 6.39 0.12 13.64
C LYS A 7 5.96 -1.14 12.89
N ALA A 8 6.08 -2.30 13.52
CA ALA A 8 5.63 -3.57 12.94
C ALA A 8 4.10 -3.59 12.73
N MET A 9 3.33 -3.03 13.66
CA MET A 9 1.88 -2.92 13.55
C MET A 9 1.47 -1.96 12.42
N ILE A 10 2.13 -0.80 12.30
CA ILE A 10 1.92 0.16 11.20
C ILE A 10 2.25 -0.51 9.86
N LEU A 11 3.38 -1.20 9.76
CA LEU A 11 3.78 -1.89 8.53
C LEU A 11 2.74 -2.95 8.12
N LYS A 12 2.22 -3.74 9.08
CA LYS A 12 1.17 -4.72 8.83
C LYS A 12 -0.12 -4.07 8.33
N ARG A 13 -0.52 -2.93 8.89
CA ARG A 13 -1.69 -2.17 8.44
C ARG A 13 -1.51 -1.64 7.01
N LEU A 14 -0.36 -1.05 6.70
CA LEU A 14 -0.05 -0.55 5.36
C LEU A 14 -0.02 -1.66 4.31
N GLN A 15 0.54 -2.83 4.65
CA GLN A 15 0.52 -4.01 3.79
C GLN A 15 -0.91 -4.54 3.57
N GLY A 16 -1.75 -4.53 4.61
CA GLY A 16 -3.16 -4.87 4.50
C GLY A 16 -3.90 -3.95 3.52
N ARG A 17 -3.74 -2.63 3.69
CA ARG A 17 -4.34 -1.63 2.79
C ARG A 17 -3.88 -1.79 1.34
N ARG A 18 -2.58 -2.03 1.11
CA ARG A 18 -2.03 -2.34 -0.22
C ARG A 18 -2.69 -3.56 -0.85
N ASN A 19 -2.94 -4.61 -0.07
CA ASN A 19 -3.59 -5.83 -0.60
C ASN A 19 -5.05 -5.55 -0.99
N VAL A 20 -5.79 -4.77 -0.19
CA VAL A 20 -7.16 -4.35 -0.54
C VAL A 20 -7.20 -3.59 -1.86
N LEU A 21 -6.29 -2.63 -2.06
CA LEU A 21 -6.20 -1.87 -3.32
C LEU A 21 -5.83 -2.76 -4.52
N ARG A 22 -4.96 -3.77 -4.33
CA ARG A 22 -4.65 -4.76 -5.37
C ARG A 22 -5.87 -5.58 -5.78
N GLU A 23 -6.70 -5.99 -4.82
CA GLU A 23 -7.95 -6.70 -5.13
C GLU A 23 -8.93 -5.80 -5.89
N LYS A 24 -9.02 -4.51 -5.55
CA LYS A 24 -9.82 -3.54 -6.32
C LYS A 24 -9.32 -3.39 -7.75
N LEU A 25 -8.01 -3.31 -7.98
CA LEU A 25 -7.43 -3.29 -9.33
C LEU A 25 -7.78 -4.56 -10.11
N LYS A 26 -7.61 -5.73 -9.50
CA LYS A 26 -7.99 -7.00 -10.13
C LYS A 26 -9.46 -7.01 -10.53
N LYS A 27 -10.34 -6.52 -9.67
CA LYS A 27 -11.78 -6.40 -9.97
C LYS A 27 -12.01 -5.46 -11.16
N HIS A 28 -11.37 -4.28 -11.17
CA HIS A 28 -11.46 -3.34 -12.29
C HIS A 28 -11.08 -3.97 -13.63
N PHE A 29 -9.97 -4.73 -13.68
CA PHE A 29 -9.55 -5.42 -14.91
C PHE A 29 -10.40 -6.65 -15.26
N SER A 30 -11.05 -7.26 -14.27
CA SER A 30 -11.99 -8.38 -14.48
C SER A 30 -13.37 -7.93 -14.95
N SER A 31 -13.72 -6.66 -14.71
CA SER A 31 -14.97 -6.06 -15.19
C SER A 31 -14.91 -5.77 -16.71
N ALA A 32 -16.08 -5.80 -17.33
CA ALA A 32 -16.28 -5.38 -18.71
C ALA A 32 -15.83 -3.92 -18.89
N VAL A 33 -15.29 -3.58 -20.05
CA VAL A 33 -14.73 -2.23 -20.32
C VAL A 33 -15.77 -1.12 -20.09
N SER A 34 -17.04 -1.37 -20.39
CA SER A 34 -18.16 -0.45 -20.17
C SER A 34 -18.48 -0.17 -18.71
N GLU A 35 -18.05 -1.04 -17.78
CA GLU A 35 -18.30 -0.94 -16.34
C GLU A 35 -17.07 -0.44 -15.56
N ARG A 36 -15.96 -0.18 -16.26
CA ARG A 36 -14.72 0.29 -15.66
C ARG A 36 -14.82 1.77 -15.30
N ASP A 37 -14.73 2.06 -14.00
CA ASP A 37 -14.51 3.42 -13.54
C ASP A 37 -13.00 3.76 -13.56
N TYR A 38 -12.59 4.51 -14.58
CA TYR A 38 -11.19 4.92 -14.74
C TYR A 38 -10.76 6.00 -13.73
N LYS A 39 -11.69 6.80 -13.20
CA LYS A 39 -11.38 7.77 -12.13
C LYS A 39 -11.12 7.05 -10.80
N GLU A 40 -11.88 5.98 -10.52
CA GLU A 40 -11.59 5.13 -9.37
C GLU A 40 -10.25 4.41 -9.55
N PHE A 41 -9.96 3.91 -10.76
CA PHE A 41 -8.67 3.30 -11.08
C PHE A 41 -7.48 4.23 -10.84
N GLU A 42 -7.51 5.46 -11.34
CA GLU A 42 -6.44 6.45 -11.14
C GLU A 42 -6.18 6.68 -9.65
N LYS A 43 -7.24 6.90 -8.86
CA LYS A 43 -7.14 7.05 -7.40
C LYS A 43 -6.50 5.83 -6.72
N ILE A 44 -6.84 4.62 -7.16
CA ILE A 44 -6.26 3.39 -6.60
C ILE A 44 -4.76 3.29 -6.93
N VAL A 45 -4.36 3.69 -8.14
CA VAL A 45 -2.95 3.69 -8.57
C VAL A 45 -2.15 4.70 -7.75
N ASP A 46 -2.62 5.94 -7.61
CA ASP A 46 -1.97 6.98 -6.81
C ASP A 46 -1.78 6.54 -5.35
N GLU A 47 -2.83 5.96 -4.75
CA GLU A 47 -2.79 5.47 -3.38
C GLU A 47 -1.81 4.30 -3.20
N LEU A 48 -1.67 3.43 -4.21
CA LEU A 48 -0.69 2.34 -4.18
C LEU A 48 0.75 2.85 -4.24
N ASP A 49 1.02 3.91 -5.01
CA ASP A 49 2.35 4.50 -5.09
C ASP A 49 2.72 5.23 -3.80
N GLU A 50 1.79 5.95 -3.19
CA GLU A 50 1.99 6.50 -1.84
C GLU A 50 2.30 5.40 -0.81
N LEU A 51 1.55 4.30 -0.82
CA LEU A 51 1.76 3.18 0.11
C LEU A 51 3.12 2.51 -0.11
N ARG A 52 3.57 2.39 -1.36
CA ARG A 52 4.91 1.88 -1.70
C ARG A 52 5.99 2.77 -1.11
N MET A 53 5.86 4.09 -1.23
CA MET A 53 6.80 5.04 -0.61
C MET A 53 6.80 4.90 0.91
N LYS A 54 5.63 4.97 1.56
CA LYS A 54 5.48 4.85 3.03
C LYS A 54 6.08 3.55 3.58
N ILE A 55 5.83 2.42 2.91
CA ILE A 55 6.43 1.12 3.28
C ILE A 55 7.95 1.13 3.09
N ARG A 56 8.47 1.75 2.02
CA ARG A 56 9.91 1.85 1.78
C ARG A 56 10.59 2.70 2.86
N PHE A 57 10.04 3.86 3.19
CA PHE A 57 10.55 4.72 4.26
C PHE A 57 10.64 3.98 5.59
N LEU A 58 9.56 3.34 6.02
CA LEU A 58 9.55 2.57 7.26
C LEU A 58 10.56 1.41 7.26
N LYS A 59 10.87 0.82 6.09
CA LYS A 59 11.88 -0.23 5.99
C LYS A 59 13.30 0.33 6.02
N MET A 60 13.55 1.49 5.40
CA MET A 60 14.86 2.15 5.35
C MET A 60 15.29 2.68 6.71
N GLU A 61 14.38 3.22 7.51
CA GLU A 61 14.66 3.60 8.90
C GLU A 61 15.11 2.42 9.81
N ASN A 62 15.11 1.16 9.34
CA ASN A 62 15.71 0.04 10.08
C ASN A 62 17.16 -0.27 9.65
N VAL A 63 17.66 0.37 8.60
CA VAL A 63 19.03 0.18 8.07
C VAL A 63 19.99 1.18 8.72
N ASP A 64 19.53 2.38 9.05
CA ASP A 64 20.35 3.45 9.61
C ASP A 64 20.64 3.32 11.13
N ASP A 65 19.94 2.43 11.84
CA ASP A 65 20.13 2.17 13.29
C ASP A 65 21.20 1.10 13.57
N LYS A 66 22.03 0.75 12.58
CA LYS A 66 23.16 -0.18 12.70
C LYS A 66 24.53 0.46 12.42
N GLY A 67 24.62 1.79 12.51
CA GLY A 67 25.87 2.56 12.40
C GLY A 67 26.40 2.96 13.76
#